data_AF-A0A4Y3KWL1-F1
#
_entry.id   AF-A0A4Y3KWL1-F1
#
_cell.length_a   1.000
_cell.length_b   1.000
_cell.length_c   1.000
_cell.angle_alpha   90.00
_cell.angle_beta   90.00
_cell.angle_gamma   90.00
#
_symmetry.space_group_name_H-M   'P 1'
#
loop_
_entity.id
_entity.type
_entity.pdbx_description
1 polymer ?
#
loop_
_entity_poly.entity_id
_entity_poly.type
_entity_poly.pdbx_seq_one_letter_code
_entity_poly.pdbx_strand_id
1 'polypeptide(L)'
;MPLPAPPEGDVEPVDPALPIRVTTRLHNGSTATLDVEIVARSAGLVRVAQPWTDGRHWLAWIPAADVQEPGRGATHHDAVPDAADLPQPRPPSE
;
A
#
# COMPACT_ATOMS: atom_id res chain seq x y z
N MET A 1 -17.32 5.36 -2.20
CA MET A 1 -17.48 3.89 -2.03
C MET A 1 -17.78 3.65 -0.55
N PRO A 2 -18.91 3.00 -0.20
CA PRO A 2 -19.14 2.59 1.19
C PRO A 2 -18.06 1.59 1.64
N LEU A 3 -17.64 1.68 2.90
CA LEU A 3 -16.73 0.67 3.48
C LEU A 3 -17.45 -0.68 3.54
N PRO A 4 -16.77 -1.79 3.19
CA PRO A 4 -17.39 -3.10 3.28
C PRO A 4 -17.74 -3.40 4.74
N ALA A 5 -18.92 -3.97 4.95
CA ALA A 5 -19.31 -4.52 6.25
C ALA A 5 -18.33 -5.66 6.63
N PRO A 6 -18.07 -5.89 7.93
CA PRO A 6 -17.29 -7.05 8.35
C PRO A 6 -17.93 -8.34 7.79
N PRO A 7 -17.13 -9.27 7.26
CA PRO A 7 -17.66 -10.48 6.64
C PRO A 7 -18.35 -11.37 7.68
N GLU A 8 -19.51 -11.93 7.31
CA GLU A 8 -20.10 -13.08 7.98
C GLU A 8 -19.40 -14.33 7.44
N GLY A 9 -18.29 -14.74 8.07
CA GLY A 9 -17.50 -15.89 7.62
C GLY A 9 -16.32 -16.18 8.54
N ASP A 10 -15.60 -17.28 8.27
CA ASP A 10 -14.39 -17.62 9.02
C ASP A 10 -13.36 -16.49 8.88
N VAL A 11 -12.93 -15.98 10.02
CA VAL A 11 -11.89 -14.96 10.16
C VAL A 11 -10.63 -15.66 10.60
N GLU A 12 -9.61 -15.64 9.75
CA GLU A 12 -8.30 -16.21 10.05
C GLU A 12 -7.37 -15.11 10.61
N PRO A 13 -6.91 -15.22 11.87
CA PRO A 13 -5.95 -14.27 12.42
C PRO A 13 -4.58 -14.40 11.73
N VAL A 14 -3.87 -13.27 11.61
CA VAL A 14 -2.52 -13.21 11.05
C VAL A 14 -1.55 -12.86 12.17
N ASP A 15 -0.67 -13.80 12.52
CA ASP A 15 0.34 -13.65 13.58
C ASP A 15 1.69 -14.25 13.13
N PRO A 16 2.80 -13.46 13.06
CA PRO A 16 2.84 -12.03 13.36
C PRO A 16 2.08 -11.19 12.34
N ALA A 17 1.58 -10.04 12.78
CA ALA A 17 0.91 -9.08 11.91
C ALA A 17 1.84 -8.67 10.75
N LEU A 18 1.28 -8.52 9.55
CA LEU A 18 2.06 -8.27 8.34
C LEU A 18 2.06 -6.78 8.00
N PRO A 19 3.21 -6.07 8.03
CA PRO A 19 3.26 -4.67 7.66
C PRO A 19 3.04 -4.52 6.14
N ILE A 20 2.17 -3.59 5.76
CA ILE A 20 1.85 -3.26 4.37
C ILE A 20 1.71 -1.74 4.20
N ARG A 21 1.64 -1.31 2.95
CA ARG A 21 1.36 0.08 2.57
C ARG A 21 0.09 0.15 1.74
N VAL A 22 -0.85 0.97 2.16
CA VAL A 22 -2.11 1.22 1.45
C VAL A 22 -2.06 2.61 0.84
N THR A 23 -2.28 2.70 -0.47
CA THR A 23 -2.43 3.97 -1.18
C THR A 23 -3.90 4.16 -1.54
N THR A 24 -4.47 5.30 -1.15
CA THR A 24 -5.89 5.60 -1.38
C THR A 24 -6.10 7.01 -1.90
N ARG A 25 -7.19 7.23 -2.64
CA ARG A 25 -7.60 8.55 -3.12
C ARG A 25 -8.55 9.19 -2.12
N LEU A 26 -8.20 10.38 -1.66
CA LEU A 26 -9.02 11.18 -0.78
C LEU A 26 -10.15 11.89 -1.54
N HIS A 27 -11.18 12.33 -0.82
CA HIS A 27 -12.36 13.00 -1.37
C HIS A 27 -12.03 14.31 -2.12
N ASN A 28 -10.94 14.97 -1.75
CA ASN A 28 -10.42 16.17 -2.42
C ASN A 28 -9.60 15.86 -3.69
N GLY A 29 -9.53 14.58 -4.08
CA GLY A 29 -8.84 14.11 -5.27
C GLY A 29 -7.34 13.84 -5.08
N SER A 30 -6.75 14.20 -3.94
CA SER A 30 -5.35 13.90 -3.63
C SER A 30 -5.15 12.44 -3.23
N THR A 31 -3.90 11.99 -3.22
CA THR A 31 -3.54 10.63 -2.80
C THR A 31 -2.94 10.65 -1.40
N ALA A 32 -3.29 9.66 -0.58
CA ALA A 32 -2.67 9.41 0.71
C ALA A 32 -2.08 8.01 0.76
N THR A 33 -0.99 7.87 1.50
CA THR A 33 -0.30 6.61 1.72
C THR A 33 -0.28 6.36 3.23
N LEU A 34 -0.72 5.17 3.65
CA LEU A 34 -0.79 4.77 5.05
C LEU A 34 -0.02 3.48 5.24
N ASP A 35 0.89 3.47 6.21
CA ASP A 35 1.51 2.24 6.69
C ASP A 35 0.55 1.61 7.72
N VAL A 36 0.17 0.35 7.48
CA VAL A 36 -0.79 -0.41 8.29
C VAL A 36 -0.32 -1.86 8.42
N GLU A 37 -0.94 -2.62 9.30
CA GLU A 37 -0.65 -4.05 9.47
C GLU A 37 -1.88 -4.89 9.12
N ILE A 38 -1.70 -6.01 8.42
CA ILE A 38 -2.75 -7.01 8.28
C ILE A 38 -2.77 -7.88 9.54
N VAL A 39 -3.92 -7.91 10.20
CA VAL A 39 -4.14 -8.67 11.45
C VAL A 39 -5.11 -9.84 11.29
N ALA A 40 -5.90 -9.86 10.21
CA ALA A 40 -6.75 -11.00 9.88
C ALA A 40 -7.11 -11.05 8.38
N ARG A 41 -7.55 -12.21 7.91
CA ARG A 41 -8.03 -12.46 6.55
C ARG A 41 -9.43 -13.07 6.60
N SER A 42 -10.23 -12.77 5.58
CA SER A 42 -11.52 -13.42 5.35
C SER A 42 -11.87 -13.27 3.86
N ALA A 43 -12.78 -14.08 3.32
CA ALA A 43 -13.01 -14.24 1.88
C ALA A 43 -12.96 -12.91 1.06
N GLY A 44 -11.84 -12.66 0.37
CA GLY A 44 -11.63 -11.47 -0.47
C GLY A 44 -11.37 -10.15 0.28
N LEU A 45 -11.31 -10.18 1.61
CA LEU A 45 -11.06 -9.04 2.48
C LEU A 45 -9.83 -9.28 3.37
N VAL A 46 -9.19 -8.20 3.78
CA VAL A 46 -8.22 -8.22 4.87
C VAL A 46 -8.64 -7.23 5.94
N ARG A 47 -8.34 -7.57 7.20
CA ARG A 47 -8.48 -6.66 8.32
C ARG A 47 -7.15 -5.96 8.55
N VAL A 48 -7.14 -4.66 8.39
CA VAL A 48 -5.97 -3.82 8.65
C VAL A 48 -6.07 -3.14 10.01
N ALA A 49 -4.94 -2.97 10.66
CA ALA A 49 -4.74 -2.18 11.86
C ALA A 49 -3.84 -0.99 11.52
N GLN A 50 -4.34 0.22 11.73
CA GLN A 50 -3.55 1.44 11.64
C GLN A 50 -3.28 1.99 13.04
N PRO A 51 -2.03 2.24 13.43
CA PRO A 51 -1.71 2.93 14.67
C PRO A 51 -2.40 4.30 14.73
N TRP A 52 -3.05 4.57 15.86
CA TRP A 52 -3.61 5.87 16.23
C TRP A 52 -2.89 6.39 17.48
N THR A 53 -3.35 7.50 18.05
CA THR A 53 -2.84 8.02 19.33
C THR A 53 -3.01 7.02 20.47
N ASP A 54 -2.09 7.10 21.44
CA ASP A 54 -2.15 6.40 22.73
C ASP A 54 -2.18 4.87 22.62
N GLY A 55 -1.48 4.30 21.62
CA GLY A 55 -1.35 2.85 21.42
C GLY A 55 -2.63 2.16 20.94
N ARG A 56 -3.67 2.94 20.60
CA ARG A 56 -4.90 2.40 20.02
C ARG A 56 -4.69 2.16 18.52
N HIS A 57 -5.41 1.18 17.99
CA HIS A 57 -5.44 0.92 16.56
C HIS A 57 -6.83 1.17 16.03
N TRP A 58 -6.92 1.84 14.89
CA TRP A 58 -8.12 1.81 14.09
C TRP A 58 -8.13 0.55 13.23
N LEU A 59 -9.29 -0.13 13.17
CA LEU A 59 -9.45 -1.39 12.45
C LEU A 59 -10.42 -1.20 11.30
N ALA A 60 -10.06 -1.72 10.12
CA ALA A 60 -10.94 -1.71 8.97
C ALA A 60 -10.82 -2.98 8.15
N TRP A 61 -11.92 -3.39 7.53
CA TRP A 61 -11.91 -4.37 6.46
C TRP A 61 -11.76 -3.65 5.13
N ILE A 62 -10.82 -4.11 4.32
CA ILE A 62 -10.62 -3.60 2.95
C ILE A 62 -10.52 -4.78 1.97
N PRO A 63 -10.85 -4.59 0.69
CA PRO A 63 -10.62 -5.60 -0.34
C PRO A 63 -9.15 -6.03 -0.35
N ALA A 64 -8.91 -7.34 -0.36
CA ALA A 64 -7.55 -7.88 -0.47
C ALA A 64 -6.86 -7.44 -1.77
N ALA A 65 -7.64 -7.16 -2.83
CA ALA A 65 -7.15 -6.65 -4.10
C ALA A 65 -6.57 -5.22 -4.03
N ASP A 66 -6.93 -4.45 -3.01
CA ASP A 66 -6.45 -3.07 -2.81
C ASP A 66 -5.15 -3.01 -2.00
N VAL A 67 -4.64 -4.18 -1.55
CA VAL A 67 -3.39 -4.29 -0.80
C VAL A 67 -2.23 -4.52 -1.74
N GLN A 68 -1.18 -3.72 -1.59
CA GLN A 68 0.11 -3.98 -2.22
C GLN A 68 1.05 -4.63 -1.20
N GLU A 69 1.51 -5.85 -1.49
CA GLU A 69 2.57 -6.49 -0.69
C GLU A 69 3.87 -5.69 -0.86
N PRO A 70 4.53 -5.26 0.24
CA PRO A 70 5.84 -4.63 0.14
C PRO A 70 6.83 -5.63 -0.47
N GLY A 71 7.26 -5.35 -1.71
CA GLY A 71 8.25 -6.16 -2.43
C GLY A 71 7.74 -6.89 -3.69
N ARG A 72 6.43 -6.92 -3.98
CA ARG A 72 5.89 -7.61 -5.17
C ARG A 72 5.49 -6.69 -6.34
N GLY A 73 5.66 -5.38 -6.18
CA GLY A 73 5.33 -4.36 -7.19
C GLY A 73 6.52 -3.56 -7.74
N ALA A 74 7.77 -3.87 -7.36
CA ALA A 74 8.96 -3.16 -7.86
C ALA A 74 9.65 -3.85 -9.05
N THR A 75 8.94 -4.69 -9.79
CA THR A 75 9.46 -5.26 -11.05
C THR A 75 8.39 -5.19 -12.13
N HIS A 76 8.01 -3.99 -12.54
CA HIS A 76 7.80 -3.63 -13.94
C HIS A 76 7.34 -2.16 -13.98
N HIS A 77 8.02 -1.36 -14.79
CA HIS A 77 7.75 0.06 -15.09
C HIS A 77 8.35 1.11 -14.13
N ASP A 78 9.67 1.12 -14.01
CA ASP A 78 10.47 2.28 -14.45
C ASP A 78 11.95 1.91 -14.27
N ALA A 79 12.54 1.35 -15.32
CA ALA A 79 13.98 1.48 -15.49
C ALA A 79 14.21 2.98 -15.70
N VAL A 80 14.60 3.68 -14.63
CA VAL A 80 15.36 4.93 -14.78
C VAL A 80 16.50 4.59 -15.73
N PRO A 81 16.62 5.22 -16.91
CA PRO A 81 17.82 5.03 -17.71
C PRO A 81 18.98 5.47 -16.83
N ASP A 82 19.91 4.54 -16.59
CA ASP A 82 21.16 4.83 -15.92
C ASP A 82 21.75 6.11 -16.54
N ALA A 83 22.04 7.10 -15.71
CA ALA A 83 22.53 8.40 -16.17
C ALA A 83 23.87 8.29 -16.94
N ALA A 84 24.48 7.09 -16.94
CA ALA A 84 25.62 6.73 -17.76
C ALA A 84 25.33 6.62 -19.27
N ASP A 85 24.07 6.55 -19.72
CA ASP A 85 23.69 6.42 -21.14
C ASP A 85 23.13 7.72 -21.77
N LEU A 86 23.24 8.84 -21.07
CA LEU A 86 22.89 10.15 -21.65
C LEU A 86 24.09 10.70 -22.43
N PRO A 87 23.94 11.04 -23.73
CA PRO A 87 25.01 11.69 -24.47
C PRO A 87 25.36 13.02 -23.80
N GLN A 88 26.62 13.14 -23.37
CA GLN A 88 27.11 14.35 -22.71
C GLN A 88 26.97 15.55 -23.65
N PRO A 89 26.45 16.70 -23.16
CA PRO A 89 26.37 17.91 -23.97
C PRO A 89 27.80 18.34 -24.37
N ARG A 90 28.01 18.59 -25.67
CA ARG A 90 29.31 19.10 -26.15
C ARG A 90 29.56 20.47 -25.52
N PRO A 91 30.80 20.76 -25.10
CA PRO A 91 31.15 22.09 -24.61
C PRO A 91 30.92 23.13 -25.72
N PRO A 92 30.53 24.36 -25.36
CA PRO A 92 30.34 25.43 -26.33
C PRO A 92 31.68 25.71 -27.03
N SER A 93 31.65 25.80 -28.36
CA SER A 93 32.79 26.23 -29.15
C SER A 93 33.01 27.73 -28.98
N GLU A 94 34.24 28.13 -28.63
CA GLU A 94 34.75 29.50 -28.82
C GLU A 94 35.03 29.81 -30.29
#